data_AF-A0A3A8ASV3-F1
#
_entry.id   AF-A0A3A8ASV3-F1
#
_cell.length_a   1.000
_cell.length_b   1.000
_cell.length_c   1.000
_cell.angle_alpha   90.00
_cell.angle_beta   90.00
_cell.angle_gamma   90.00
#
_symmetry.space_group_name_H-M   'P 1'
#
loop_
_entity.id
_entity.type
_entity.pdbx_description
1 polymer ?
#
loop_
_entity_poly.entity_id
_entity_poly.type
_entity_poly.pdbx_seq_one_letter_code
_entity_poly.pdbx_strand_id
1 'polypeptide(L)'
;MLNQQTPTLPRDCGACPIRHRAVCAQCEAEELEQLDRIKYYRNFEAGQTIVWSGDQMDFVGSVVTGIATLTQTMEDGRTQMVGLLLPSDFVGRPGRSVAAYDVVATSDMVMCCFRKKPFEQLLSVTPAVAQRLLQMTLDELDAAREWMLVLGRKTAREKIASLLSIIGRRNATLNLGAPAGKMVFDLPLTREAMADYLGLTLETVSRQISALRRDGVIVLEGKRRVTVPDFDRLLDEAGDDSDGGLPV
;
A
#
# COMPACT_ATOMS: atom_id res chain seq x y z
N MET A 1 2.43 -25.34 16.37
CA MET A 1 1.02 -25.23 15.92
C MET A 1 0.54 -23.84 16.32
N LEU A 2 0.73 -22.85 15.44
CA LEU A 2 0.29 -21.47 15.67
C LEU A 2 -1.09 -21.31 15.02
N ASN A 3 -2.07 -21.04 15.86
CA ASN A 3 -3.46 -20.84 15.52
C ASN A 3 -3.58 -19.49 14.76
N GLN A 4 -3.41 -19.50 13.44
CA GLN A 4 -3.65 -18.33 12.60
C GLN A 4 -5.16 -18.15 12.46
N GLN A 5 -5.74 -17.30 13.30
CA GLN A 5 -7.12 -16.85 13.16
C GLN A 5 -7.24 -16.10 11.83
N THR A 6 -7.91 -16.71 10.85
CA THR A 6 -8.34 -16.03 9.63
C THR A 6 -9.18 -14.83 10.05
N PRO A 7 -8.83 -13.59 9.66
CA PRO A 7 -9.61 -12.41 10.04
C PRO A 7 -11.04 -12.58 9.53
N THR A 8 -12.01 -12.63 10.45
CA THR A 8 -13.44 -12.59 10.12
C THR A 8 -13.75 -11.25 9.48
N LEU A 9 -13.81 -11.24 8.15
CA LEU A 9 -14.11 -10.04 7.39
C LEU A 9 -15.54 -9.60 7.65
N PRO A 10 -15.77 -8.31 7.93
CA PRO A 10 -17.12 -7.78 8.00
C PRO A 10 -17.84 -8.02 6.67
N ARG A 11 -19.00 -8.67 6.73
CA ARG A 11 -19.82 -8.89 5.52
C ARG A 11 -20.42 -7.58 5.00
N ASP A 12 -20.56 -6.59 5.87
CA ASP A 12 -21.13 -5.27 5.60
C ASP A 12 -20.04 -4.20 5.42
N CYS A 13 -20.23 -3.34 4.41
CA CYS A 13 -19.39 -2.17 4.15
C CYS A 13 -19.33 -1.20 5.34
N GLY A 14 -20.39 -1.10 6.15
CA GLY A 14 -20.46 -0.18 7.29
C GLY A 14 -19.40 -0.44 8.38
N ALA A 15 -19.01 -1.70 8.57
CA ALA A 15 -18.00 -2.10 9.57
C ALA A 15 -16.62 -2.39 8.94
N CYS A 16 -16.42 -2.02 7.67
CA CYS A 16 -15.19 -2.30 6.95
C CYS A 16 -14.00 -1.48 7.51
N PRO A 17 -12.86 -2.11 7.85
CA PRO A 17 -11.73 -1.42 8.51
C PRO A 17 -11.08 -0.34 7.64
N ILE A 18 -11.20 -0.46 6.31
CA ILE A 18 -10.66 0.51 5.35
C ILE A 18 -11.70 1.56 4.93
N ARG A 19 -12.91 1.55 5.50
CA ARG A 19 -14.05 2.37 5.06
C ARG A 19 -13.68 3.84 4.92
N HIS A 20 -12.96 4.41 5.87
CA HIS A 20 -12.62 5.84 5.90
C HIS A 20 -11.57 6.27 4.87
N ARG A 21 -10.96 5.34 4.13
CA ARG A 21 -9.88 5.65 3.18
C ARG A 21 -10.05 5.02 1.80
N ALA A 22 -10.79 3.92 1.70
CA ALA A 22 -11.02 3.24 0.43
C ALA A 22 -11.91 4.07 -0.52
N VAL A 23 -12.20 3.51 -1.68
CA VAL A 23 -13.05 4.15 -2.70
C VAL A 23 -14.47 4.48 -2.19
N CYS A 24 -14.93 3.81 -1.14
CA CYS A 24 -16.24 4.00 -0.52
C CYS A 24 -16.26 5.03 0.64
N ALA A 25 -15.17 5.75 0.88
CA ALA A 25 -15.01 6.64 2.04
C ALA A 25 -16.00 7.81 2.09
N GLN A 26 -16.45 8.27 0.93
CA GLN A 26 -17.39 9.38 0.78
C GLN A 26 -18.82 8.91 0.46
N CYS A 27 -19.07 7.61 0.50
CA CYS A 27 -20.40 7.06 0.24
C CYS A 27 -21.32 7.20 1.45
N GLU A 28 -22.51 7.72 1.20
CA GLU A 28 -23.69 7.66 2.05
C GLU A 28 -24.36 6.27 1.98
N ALA A 29 -25.37 6.05 2.82
CA ALA A 29 -26.00 4.75 3.01
C ALA A 29 -26.49 4.11 1.69
N GLU A 30 -27.17 4.87 0.82
CA GLU A 30 -27.71 4.36 -0.45
C GLU A 30 -26.60 3.89 -1.40
N GLU A 31 -25.51 4.64 -1.49
CA GLU A 31 -24.40 4.36 -2.39
C GLU A 31 -23.58 3.16 -1.89
N LEU A 32 -23.51 2.99 -0.56
CA LEU A 32 -22.94 1.79 0.05
C LEU A 32 -23.76 0.54 -0.25
N GLU A 33 -25.09 0.63 -0.22
CA GLU A 33 -25.92 -0.51 -0.63
C GLU A 33 -25.69 -0.88 -2.09
N GLN A 34 -25.53 0.11 -2.97
CA GLN A 34 -25.23 -0.14 -4.38
C GLN A 34 -23.87 -0.83 -4.55
N LEU A 35 -22.84 -0.35 -3.84
CA LEU A 35 -21.52 -1.00 -3.82
C LEU A 35 -21.60 -2.42 -3.25
N ASP A 36 -22.33 -2.62 -2.15
CA ASP A 36 -22.45 -3.92 -1.48
C ASP A 36 -23.09 -4.97 -2.39
N ARG A 37 -24.09 -4.58 -3.20
CA ARG A 37 -24.72 -5.46 -4.21
C ARG A 37 -23.77 -5.97 -5.30
N ILE A 38 -22.73 -5.21 -5.62
CA ILE A 38 -21.74 -5.57 -6.66
C ILE A 38 -20.40 -6.02 -6.09
N LYS A 39 -20.28 -6.02 -4.75
CA LYS A 39 -19.11 -6.40 -3.97
C LYS A 39 -18.97 -7.92 -3.90
N TYR A 40 -17.72 -8.38 -3.86
CA TYR A 40 -17.36 -9.70 -3.40
C TYR A 40 -15.95 -9.67 -2.82
N TYR A 41 -15.66 -10.55 -1.87
CA TYR A 41 -14.31 -10.67 -1.32
C TYR A 41 -13.51 -11.74 -2.09
N ARG A 42 -12.21 -11.50 -2.26
CA ARG A 42 -11.24 -12.52 -2.68
C ARG A 42 -10.11 -12.57 -1.67
N ASN A 43 -9.71 -13.80 -1.32
CA ASN A 43 -8.54 -14.05 -0.49
C ASN A 43 -7.41 -14.52 -1.39
N PHE A 44 -6.20 -14.11 -1.05
CA PHE A 44 -4.97 -14.56 -1.71
C PHE A 44 -3.96 -14.97 -0.65
N GLU A 45 -3.25 -16.06 -0.90
CA GLU A 45 -2.14 -16.51 -0.07
C GLU A 45 -0.86 -15.73 -0.40
N ALA A 46 0.06 -15.62 0.55
CA ALA A 46 1.37 -15.04 0.30
C ALA A 46 2.08 -15.74 -0.88
N GLY A 47 2.54 -14.95 -1.86
CA GLY A 47 3.17 -15.42 -3.09
C GLY A 47 2.19 -15.67 -4.24
N GLN A 48 0.87 -15.61 -4.01
CA GLN A 48 -0.12 -15.82 -5.06
C GLN A 48 -0.23 -14.61 -5.98
N THR A 49 -0.19 -14.85 -7.29
CA THR A 49 -0.49 -13.81 -8.28
C THR A 49 -1.98 -13.47 -8.30
N ILE A 50 -2.29 -12.19 -8.16
CA ILE A 50 -3.64 -11.63 -8.20
C ILE A 50 -4.07 -11.40 -9.66
N VAL A 51 -3.17 -10.84 -10.47
CA VAL A 51 -3.35 -10.58 -11.90
C VAL A 51 -1.99 -10.51 -12.57
N TRP A 52 -1.88 -11.00 -13.81
CA TRP A 52 -0.68 -10.83 -14.63
C TRP A 52 -0.81 -9.57 -15.50
N SER A 53 0.32 -8.95 -15.81
CA SER A 53 0.39 -7.91 -16.82
C SER A 53 -0.10 -8.47 -18.15
N GLY A 54 -0.97 -7.74 -18.84
CA GLY A 54 -1.60 -8.21 -20.08
C GLY A 54 -2.92 -8.96 -19.88
N ASP A 55 -3.24 -9.42 -18.67
CA ASP A 55 -4.51 -10.10 -18.42
C ASP A 55 -5.71 -9.15 -18.50
N GLN A 56 -6.83 -9.71 -18.97
CA GLN A 56 -8.12 -9.05 -18.92
C GLN A 56 -8.53 -8.81 -17.46
N MET A 57 -8.82 -7.55 -17.15
CA MET A 57 -9.17 -7.11 -15.80
C MET A 57 -10.67 -6.88 -15.71
N ASP A 58 -11.39 -7.91 -15.26
CA ASP A 58 -12.86 -7.91 -15.12
C ASP A 58 -13.36 -7.45 -13.75
N PHE A 59 -12.44 -7.05 -12.87
CA PHE A 59 -12.74 -6.49 -11.56
C PHE A 59 -11.88 -5.27 -11.27
N VAL A 60 -12.35 -4.49 -10.32
CA VAL A 60 -11.56 -3.49 -9.59
C VAL A 60 -11.72 -3.77 -8.09
N GLY A 61 -10.87 -3.23 -7.24
CA GLY A 61 -11.06 -3.46 -5.81
C GLY A 61 -10.09 -2.72 -4.92
N SER A 62 -10.33 -2.79 -3.61
CA SER A 62 -9.43 -2.25 -2.60
C SER A 62 -8.84 -3.36 -1.75
N VAL A 63 -7.57 -3.21 -1.36
CA VAL A 63 -6.94 -4.08 -0.37
C VAL A 63 -7.56 -3.80 1.00
N VAL A 64 -8.07 -4.84 1.67
CA VAL A 64 -8.69 -4.74 3.00
C VAL A 64 -7.68 -5.06 4.08
N THR A 65 -6.96 -6.16 3.90
CA THR A 65 -5.88 -6.61 4.78
C THR A 65 -4.79 -7.24 3.92
N GLY A 66 -3.58 -7.34 4.46
CA GLY A 66 -2.45 -7.86 3.70
C GLY A 66 -2.00 -6.86 2.64
N ILE A 67 -1.08 -7.31 1.79
CA ILE A 67 -0.18 -6.45 1.02
C ILE A 67 0.17 -7.15 -0.28
N ALA A 68 0.28 -6.38 -1.35
CA ALA A 68 0.71 -6.85 -2.66
C ALA A 68 1.74 -5.91 -3.27
N THR A 69 2.48 -6.40 -4.26
CA THR A 69 3.44 -5.60 -5.03
C THR A 69 2.96 -5.46 -6.46
N LEU A 70 3.24 -4.31 -7.07
CA LEU A 70 3.15 -4.12 -8.52
C LEU A 70 4.54 -4.31 -9.10
N THR A 71 4.68 -5.25 -10.03
CA THR A 71 5.93 -5.57 -10.69
C THR A 71 5.77 -5.43 -12.19
N GLN A 72 6.79 -4.88 -12.84
CA GLN A 72 6.90 -4.86 -14.28
C GLN A 72 8.03 -5.78 -14.72
N THR A 73 7.73 -6.66 -15.67
CA THR A 73 8.73 -7.51 -16.33
C THR A 73 9.17 -6.85 -17.63
N MET A 74 10.48 -6.71 -17.81
CA MET A 74 11.13 -6.17 -19.01
C MET A 74 11.27 -7.26 -20.09
N GLU A 75 11.50 -6.85 -21.34
CA GLU A 75 11.67 -7.79 -22.47
C GLU A 75 12.85 -8.76 -22.30
N ASP A 76 13.88 -8.34 -21.56
CA ASP A 76 15.06 -9.16 -21.24
C ASP A 76 14.86 -10.06 -20.01
N GLY A 77 13.64 -10.11 -19.46
CA GLY A 77 13.27 -10.95 -18.31
C GLY A 77 13.63 -10.35 -16.96
N ARG A 78 14.27 -9.17 -16.90
CA ARG A 78 14.44 -8.46 -15.63
C ARG A 78 13.10 -8.00 -15.09
N THR A 79 12.95 -8.02 -13.77
CA THR A 79 11.75 -7.52 -13.10
C THR A 79 12.12 -6.31 -12.26
N GLN A 80 11.15 -5.41 -12.08
CA GLN A 80 11.28 -4.26 -11.20
C GLN A 80 9.96 -4.09 -10.44
N MET A 81 10.02 -4.09 -9.11
CA MET A 81 8.91 -3.63 -8.30
C MET A 81 8.73 -2.11 -8.49
N VAL A 82 7.55 -1.71 -8.96
CA VAL A 82 7.21 -0.31 -9.25
C VAL A 82 6.24 0.28 -8.22
N GLY A 83 5.63 -0.57 -7.38
CA GLY A 83 4.72 -0.09 -6.35
C GLY A 83 4.41 -1.13 -5.28
N LEU A 84 3.87 -0.65 -4.17
CA LEU A 84 3.42 -1.44 -3.03
C LEU A 84 1.96 -1.09 -2.74
N LEU A 85 1.10 -2.10 -2.73
CA LEU A 85 -0.31 -2.01 -2.40
C LEU A 85 -0.52 -2.36 -0.93
N LEU A 86 -0.98 -1.40 -0.16
CA LEU A 86 -1.30 -1.49 1.27
C LEU A 86 -2.81 -1.39 1.49
N PRO A 87 -3.33 -1.67 2.69
CA PRO A 87 -4.75 -1.55 2.96
C PRO A 87 -5.31 -0.16 2.60
N SER A 88 -6.47 -0.16 1.95
CA SER A 88 -7.16 0.98 1.32
C SER A 88 -6.70 1.34 -0.10
N ASP A 89 -5.57 0.82 -0.57
CA ASP A 89 -5.13 1.07 -1.95
C ASP A 89 -6.08 0.41 -2.94
N PHE A 90 -6.28 1.09 -4.08
CA PHE A 90 -7.17 0.65 -5.14
C PHE A 90 -6.40 -0.07 -6.24
N VAL A 91 -6.99 -1.14 -6.75
CA VAL A 91 -6.42 -2.00 -7.79
C VAL A 91 -7.37 -2.03 -8.97
N GLY A 92 -6.81 -1.76 -10.15
CA GLY A 92 -7.52 -1.72 -11.42
C GLY A 92 -7.83 -0.30 -11.89
N ARG A 93 -8.20 -0.18 -13.16
CA ARG A 93 -8.43 1.12 -13.81
C ARG A 93 -9.72 1.07 -14.62
N PRO A 94 -10.80 1.74 -14.15
CA PRO A 94 -12.01 1.93 -14.95
C PRO A 94 -11.67 2.49 -16.34
N GLY A 95 -12.29 1.93 -17.37
CA GLY A 95 -12.04 2.28 -18.77
C GLY A 95 -10.82 1.62 -19.43
N ARG A 96 -9.98 0.88 -18.70
CA ARG A 96 -8.85 0.10 -19.28
C ARG A 96 -9.10 -1.40 -19.11
N SER A 97 -9.22 -2.15 -20.21
CA SER A 97 -9.51 -3.59 -20.20
C SER A 97 -8.43 -4.47 -19.60
N VAL A 98 -7.17 -4.06 -19.67
CA VAL A 98 -6.01 -4.91 -19.39
C VAL A 98 -5.19 -4.39 -18.20
N ALA A 99 -4.69 -5.32 -17.38
CA ALA A 99 -3.77 -5.01 -16.29
C ALA A 99 -2.40 -4.55 -16.82
N ALA A 100 -1.84 -3.50 -16.23
CA ALA A 100 -0.57 -2.91 -16.67
C ALA A 100 0.67 -3.55 -16.00
N TYR A 101 0.46 -4.22 -14.87
CA TYR A 101 1.50 -4.73 -14.00
C TYR A 101 1.10 -6.11 -13.51
N ASP A 102 2.11 -6.92 -13.19
CA ASP A 102 1.92 -8.11 -12.37
C ASP A 102 1.61 -7.67 -10.95
N VAL A 103 0.54 -8.20 -10.37
CA VAL A 103 0.20 -7.94 -8.97
C VAL A 103 0.31 -9.23 -8.19
N VAL A 104 1.20 -9.26 -7.20
CA VAL A 104 1.50 -10.47 -6.41
C VAL A 104 1.31 -10.16 -4.93
N ALA A 105 0.56 -11.02 -4.23
CA ALA A 105 0.39 -10.93 -2.79
C ALA A 105 1.72 -11.22 -2.08
N THR A 106 2.19 -10.35 -1.19
CA THR A 106 3.41 -10.56 -0.37
C THR A 106 3.11 -11.13 1.01
N SER A 107 1.83 -11.14 1.38
CA SER A 107 1.28 -11.68 2.62
C SER A 107 -0.11 -12.23 2.31
N ASP A 108 -0.64 -13.05 3.21
CA ASP A 108 -2.04 -13.45 3.12
C ASP A 108 -2.91 -12.19 3.15
N MET A 109 -3.72 -12.02 2.12
CA MET A 109 -4.43 -10.77 1.88
C MET A 109 -5.86 -10.98 1.47
N VAL A 110 -6.65 -9.95 1.75
CA VAL A 110 -8.06 -9.89 1.39
C VAL A 110 -8.27 -8.65 0.55
N MET A 111 -8.94 -8.84 -0.58
CA MET A 111 -9.44 -7.75 -1.41
C MET A 111 -10.96 -7.67 -1.35
N CYS A 112 -11.46 -6.44 -1.25
CA CYS A 112 -12.84 -6.09 -1.54
C CYS A 112 -12.93 -5.76 -3.03
N CYS A 113 -13.45 -6.69 -3.82
CA CYS A 113 -13.56 -6.56 -5.26
C CYS A 113 -14.97 -6.14 -5.67
N PHE A 114 -15.06 -5.44 -6.79
CA PHE A 114 -16.29 -5.10 -7.49
C PHE A 114 -16.20 -5.60 -8.91
N ARG A 115 -17.31 -6.14 -9.44
CA ARG A 115 -17.40 -6.45 -10.87
C ARG A 115 -17.21 -5.15 -11.65
N LYS A 116 -16.29 -5.14 -12.61
CA LYS A 116 -15.85 -3.89 -13.25
C LYS A 116 -16.96 -3.18 -14.01
N LYS A 117 -17.73 -3.88 -14.84
CA LYS A 117 -18.81 -3.27 -15.63
C LYS A 117 -19.88 -2.60 -14.74
N PRO A 118 -20.44 -3.27 -13.71
CA PRO A 118 -21.32 -2.61 -12.75
C PRO A 118 -20.67 -1.45 -12.00
N PHE A 119 -19.39 -1.55 -11.64
CA PHE A 119 -18.68 -0.46 -10.99
C PHE A 119 -18.51 0.76 -11.90
N GLU A 120 -18.19 0.56 -13.18
CA GLU A 120 -18.12 1.63 -14.18
C GLU A 120 -19.47 2.31 -14.41
N GLN A 121 -20.57 1.55 -14.37
CA GLN A 121 -21.93 2.10 -14.39
C GLN A 121 -22.24 2.89 -13.13
N LEU A 122 -21.79 2.42 -11.96
CA LEU A 122 -21.97 3.14 -10.69
C LEU A 122 -21.25 4.49 -10.72
N LEU A 123 -20.04 4.56 -11.28
CA LEU A 123 -19.27 5.80 -11.40
C LEU A 123 -20.00 6.88 -12.21
N SER A 124 -20.84 6.53 -13.18
CA SER A 124 -21.58 7.52 -13.98
C SER A 124 -22.79 8.10 -13.27
N VAL A 125 -23.27 7.43 -12.21
CA VAL A 125 -24.47 7.85 -11.45
C VAL A 125 -24.16 8.27 -10.02
N THR A 126 -22.94 8.02 -9.53
CA THR A 126 -22.52 8.32 -8.15
C THR A 126 -21.30 9.23 -8.13
N PRO A 127 -21.47 10.57 -8.16
CA PRO A 127 -20.37 11.52 -8.22
C PRO A 127 -19.37 11.40 -7.06
N ALA A 128 -19.83 11.08 -5.85
CA ALA A 128 -18.97 10.92 -4.68
C ALA A 128 -17.92 9.82 -4.87
N VAL A 129 -18.29 8.67 -5.45
CA VAL A 129 -17.36 7.56 -5.73
C VAL A 129 -16.35 7.98 -6.80
N ALA A 130 -16.82 8.65 -7.86
CA ALA A 130 -15.95 9.13 -8.93
C ALA A 130 -14.94 10.19 -8.44
N GLN A 131 -15.39 11.13 -7.61
CA GLN A 131 -14.54 12.14 -6.99
C GLN A 131 -13.51 11.50 -6.05
N ARG A 132 -13.93 10.54 -5.22
CA ARG A 132 -12.99 9.82 -4.35
C ARG A 132 -11.95 9.06 -5.16
N LEU A 133 -12.35 8.37 -6.23
CA LEU A 133 -11.42 7.65 -7.11
C LEU A 133 -10.42 8.61 -7.78
N LEU A 134 -10.87 9.79 -8.21
CA LEU A 134 -9.99 10.82 -8.76
C LEU A 134 -8.98 11.30 -7.71
N GLN A 135 -9.43 11.58 -6.48
CA GLN A 135 -8.54 11.98 -5.39
C GLN A 135 -7.49 10.89 -5.13
N MET A 136 -7.90 9.62 -4.99
CA MET A 136 -6.96 8.50 -4.82
C MET A 136 -5.93 8.41 -5.96
N THR A 137 -6.37 8.68 -7.20
CA THR A 137 -5.48 8.66 -8.37
C THR A 137 -4.45 9.81 -8.33
N LEU A 138 -4.85 10.99 -7.85
CA LEU A 138 -3.95 12.13 -7.68
C LEU A 138 -2.97 11.88 -6.52
N ASP A 139 -3.45 11.33 -5.39
CA ASP A 139 -2.62 10.93 -4.27
C ASP A 139 -1.55 9.90 -4.70
N GLU A 140 -1.93 8.91 -5.52
CA GLU A 140 -1.00 7.91 -6.06
C GLU A 140 0.01 8.52 -7.06
N LEU A 141 -0.41 9.50 -7.86
CA LEU A 141 0.47 10.22 -8.77
C LEU A 141 1.52 11.04 -8.02
N ASP A 142 1.12 11.72 -6.95
CA ASP A 142 2.03 12.50 -6.12
C ASP A 142 2.99 11.58 -5.35
N ALA A 143 2.51 10.47 -4.81
CA ALA A 143 3.36 9.43 -4.21
C ALA A 143 4.37 8.86 -5.22
N ALA A 144 3.97 8.62 -6.47
CA ALA A 144 4.88 8.16 -7.52
C ALA A 144 5.98 9.20 -7.84
N ARG A 145 5.63 10.50 -7.84
CA ARG A 145 6.60 11.60 -8.03
C ARG A 145 7.58 11.72 -6.88
N GLU A 146 7.11 11.59 -5.65
CA GLU A 146 7.98 11.52 -4.47
C GLU A 146 8.92 10.32 -4.57
N TRP A 147 8.41 9.16 -4.97
CA TRP A 147 9.22 7.95 -5.12
C TRP A 147 10.32 8.10 -6.19
N MET A 148 10.06 8.84 -7.27
CA MET A 148 11.10 9.17 -8.25
C MET A 148 12.26 9.98 -7.62
N LEU A 149 11.97 10.92 -6.71
CA LEU A 149 13.01 11.68 -5.98
C LEU A 149 13.78 10.78 -5.02
N VAL A 150 13.06 9.94 -4.26
CA VAL A 150 13.66 8.95 -3.34
C VAL A 150 14.64 8.06 -4.11
N LEU A 151 14.22 7.49 -5.23
CA LEU A 151 15.05 6.58 -6.02
C LEU A 151 16.23 7.28 -6.70
N GLY A 152 16.03 8.51 -7.18
CA GLY A 152 17.00 9.22 -8.02
C GLY A 152 18.01 10.12 -7.29
N ARG A 153 17.74 10.53 -6.05
CA ARG A 153 18.59 11.50 -5.32
C ARG A 153 18.91 11.13 -3.88
N LYS A 154 18.04 10.41 -3.18
CA LYS A 154 18.27 10.06 -1.77
C LYS A 154 19.38 9.01 -1.62
N THR A 155 20.17 9.12 -0.55
CA THR A 155 21.19 8.15 -0.17
C THR A 155 20.56 6.81 0.24
N ALA A 156 21.35 5.74 0.33
CA ALA A 156 20.83 4.43 0.74
C ALA A 156 20.17 4.45 2.14
N ARG A 157 20.67 5.32 3.04
CA ARG A 157 20.08 5.48 4.38
C ARG A 157 18.74 6.21 4.30
N GLU A 158 18.71 7.35 3.61
CA GLU A 158 17.51 8.16 3.39
C GLU A 158 16.41 7.38 2.66
N LYS A 159 16.76 6.55 1.67
CA LYS A 159 15.81 5.66 0.99
C LYS A 159 15.10 4.71 1.94
N ILE A 160 15.84 4.10 2.87
CA ILE A 160 15.27 3.18 3.85
C ILE A 160 14.44 3.94 4.89
N ALA A 161 14.94 5.08 5.39
CA ALA A 161 14.18 5.91 6.31
C ALA A 161 12.86 6.37 5.67
N SER A 162 12.89 6.84 4.42
CA SER A 162 11.69 7.22 3.64
C SER A 162 10.69 6.08 3.54
N LEU A 163 11.14 4.86 3.21
CA LEU A 163 10.27 3.68 3.16
C LEU A 163 9.61 3.38 4.51
N LEU A 164 10.38 3.42 5.59
CA LEU A 164 9.86 3.20 6.94
C LEU A 164 8.85 4.27 7.34
N SER A 165 9.11 5.54 6.99
CA SER A 165 8.21 6.67 7.27
C SER A 165 6.87 6.51 6.54
N ILE A 166 6.89 6.12 5.26
CA ILE A 166 5.66 5.89 4.48
C ILE A 166 4.83 4.74 5.06
N ILE A 167 5.48 3.62 5.37
CA ILE A 167 4.79 2.46 5.96
C ILE A 167 4.22 2.82 7.33
N GLY A 168 4.98 3.55 8.14
CA GLY A 168 4.56 4.06 9.44
C GLY A 168 3.33 4.97 9.34
N ARG A 169 3.39 6.01 8.50
CA ARG A 169 2.26 6.93 8.24
C ARG A 169 1.01 6.17 7.83
N ARG A 170 1.12 5.26 6.85
CA ARG A 170 -0.03 4.49 6.37
C ARG A 170 -0.62 3.60 7.46
N ASN A 171 0.21 2.99 8.31
CA ASN A 171 -0.25 2.20 9.45
C ASN A 171 -0.95 3.06 10.52
N ALA A 172 -0.39 4.23 10.86
CA ALA A 172 -0.96 5.13 11.85
C ALA A 172 -2.36 5.62 11.44
N THR A 173 -2.52 6.06 10.19
CA THR A 173 -3.79 6.54 9.68
C THR A 173 -4.85 5.42 9.60
N LEU A 174 -4.46 4.17 9.31
CA LEU A 174 -5.39 3.02 9.37
C LEU A 174 -5.90 2.77 10.80
N ASN A 175 -5.07 3.02 11.81
CA ASN A 175 -5.40 2.88 13.22
C ASN A 175 -5.98 4.16 13.84
N LEU A 176 -6.36 5.16 13.01
CA LEU A 176 -6.87 6.47 13.45
C LEU A 176 -5.93 7.21 14.43
N GLY A 177 -4.64 6.90 14.38
CA GLY A 177 -3.60 7.55 15.18
C GLY A 177 -2.97 8.73 14.44
N ALA A 178 -2.50 9.73 15.19
CA ALA A 178 -1.63 10.76 14.65
C ALA A 178 -0.21 10.19 14.45
N PRO A 179 0.47 10.49 13.34
CA PRO A 179 1.85 10.08 13.13
C PRO A 179 2.79 10.99 13.94
N ALA A 180 2.74 10.89 15.27
CA ALA A 180 3.56 11.69 16.17
C ALA A 180 4.10 10.83 17.32
N GLY A 181 5.37 11.04 17.67
CA GLY A 181 6.04 10.32 18.75
C GLY A 181 6.33 8.86 18.41
N LYS A 182 6.13 7.96 19.39
CA LYS A 182 6.46 6.55 19.25
C LYS A 182 5.48 5.83 18.31
N MET A 183 6.01 5.18 17.30
CA MET A 183 5.23 4.38 16.35
C MET A 183 5.69 2.91 16.35
N VAL A 184 4.75 1.99 16.18
CA VAL A 184 5.03 0.55 16.06
C VAL A 184 4.24 0.00 14.87
N PHE A 185 4.94 -0.66 13.95
CA PHE A 185 4.33 -1.30 12.80
C PHE A 185 5.12 -2.53 12.38
N ASP A 186 4.46 -3.44 11.66
CA ASP A 186 5.11 -4.60 11.07
C ASP A 186 5.55 -4.28 9.63
N LEU A 187 6.82 -4.56 9.32
CA LEU A 187 7.40 -4.33 8.01
C LEU A 187 6.86 -5.34 7.01
N PRO A 188 6.23 -4.88 5.93
CA PRO A 188 5.53 -5.73 4.99
C PRO A 188 6.42 -6.36 3.92
N LEU A 189 7.67 -5.90 3.84
CA LEU A 189 8.65 -6.37 2.88
C LEU A 189 9.77 -7.15 3.57
N THR A 190 10.27 -8.16 2.88
CA THR A 190 11.55 -8.79 3.25
C THR A 190 12.70 -7.85 2.88
N ARG A 191 13.92 -8.16 3.30
CA ARG A 191 15.09 -7.35 2.95
C ARG A 191 15.39 -7.41 1.46
N GLU A 192 15.11 -8.54 0.83
CA GLU A 192 15.21 -8.76 -0.62
C GLU A 192 14.18 -7.92 -1.36
N ALA A 193 12.93 -7.92 -0.90
CA ALA A 193 11.88 -7.10 -1.52
C ALA A 193 12.14 -5.59 -1.34
N MET A 194 12.71 -5.17 -0.20
CA MET A 194 13.17 -3.78 -0.03
C MET A 194 14.32 -3.43 -0.97
N ALA A 195 15.24 -4.36 -1.21
CA ALA A 195 16.38 -4.15 -2.09
C ALA A 195 15.89 -3.92 -3.53
N ASP A 196 14.99 -4.77 -4.01
CA ASP A 196 14.33 -4.62 -5.31
C ASP A 196 13.55 -3.29 -5.41
N TYR A 197 12.75 -2.97 -4.38
CA TYR A 197 11.91 -1.77 -4.41
C TYR A 197 12.69 -0.45 -4.33
N LEU A 198 13.83 -0.42 -3.63
CA LEU A 198 14.64 0.80 -3.43
C LEU A 198 15.80 0.93 -4.44
N GLY A 199 15.99 -0.07 -5.31
CA GLY A 199 17.16 -0.16 -6.19
C GLY A 199 18.47 -0.23 -5.40
N LEU A 200 18.49 -1.04 -4.34
CA LEU A 200 19.65 -1.27 -3.46
C LEU A 200 20.05 -2.75 -3.50
N THR A 201 21.23 -3.08 -2.99
CA THR A 201 21.59 -4.49 -2.74
C THR A 201 21.05 -4.97 -1.39
N LEU A 202 20.80 -6.27 -1.25
CA LEU A 202 20.36 -6.89 0.00
C LEU A 202 21.31 -6.57 1.17
N GLU A 203 22.62 -6.60 0.92
CA GLU A 203 23.66 -6.26 1.90
C GLU A 203 23.57 -4.79 2.32
N THR A 204 23.27 -3.91 1.36
CA THR A 204 23.11 -2.47 1.63
C THR A 204 21.88 -2.22 2.49
N VAL A 205 20.74 -2.84 2.18
CA VAL A 205 19.53 -2.75 3.01
C VAL A 205 19.83 -3.24 4.43
N SER A 206 20.47 -4.40 4.56
CA SER A 206 20.79 -5.00 5.86
C SER A 206 21.75 -4.14 6.68
N ARG A 207 22.77 -3.55 6.03
CA ARG A 207 23.74 -2.63 6.66
C ARG A 207 23.06 -1.37 7.19
N GLN A 208 22.22 -0.73 6.38
CA GLN A 208 21.58 0.54 6.74
C GLN A 208 20.51 0.36 7.82
N ILE A 209 19.75 -0.74 7.79
CA ILE A 209 18.84 -1.08 8.87
C ILE A 209 19.58 -1.31 10.19
N SER A 210 20.73 -1.98 10.12
CA SER A 210 21.58 -2.20 11.31
C SER A 210 22.15 -0.88 11.83
N ALA A 211 22.47 0.07 10.94
CA ALA A 211 22.92 1.41 11.31
C ALA A 211 21.80 2.21 12.00
N LEU A 212 20.60 2.30 11.40
CA LEU A 212 19.44 2.96 12.01
C LEU A 212 19.11 2.39 13.39
N ARG A 213 19.23 1.06 13.56
CA ARG A 213 19.08 0.41 14.87
C ARG A 213 20.17 0.83 15.86
N ARG A 214 21.42 0.82 15.43
CA ARG A 214 22.57 1.18 16.29
C ARG A 214 22.49 2.62 16.75
N ASP A 215 21.98 3.49 15.89
CA ASP A 215 21.80 4.92 16.17
C ASP A 215 20.53 5.19 16.99
N GLY A 216 19.71 4.17 17.26
CA GLY A 216 18.46 4.28 18.04
C GLY A 216 17.32 4.97 17.30
N VAL A 217 17.41 5.14 15.98
CA VAL A 217 16.31 5.67 15.15
C VAL A 217 15.17 4.66 15.08
N ILE A 218 15.52 3.36 15.06
CA ILE A 218 14.56 2.26 15.09
C ILE A 218 14.96 1.20 16.12
N VAL A 219 13.97 0.45 16.59
CA VAL A 219 14.14 -0.77 17.36
C VAL A 219 13.46 -1.91 16.60
N LEU A 220 14.15 -3.04 16.46
CA LEU A 220 13.63 -4.22 15.79
C LEU A 220 13.26 -5.28 16.82
N GLU A 221 12.01 -5.71 16.80
CA GLU A 221 11.50 -6.82 17.61
C GLU A 221 11.28 -8.03 16.68
N GLY A 222 12.23 -8.96 16.71
CA GLY A 222 12.23 -10.08 15.76
C GLY A 222 12.56 -9.65 14.33
N LYS A 223 11.89 -10.26 13.34
CA LYS A 223 12.25 -10.08 11.91
C LYS A 223 11.54 -8.90 11.24
N ARG A 224 10.31 -8.59 11.65
CA ARG A 224 9.43 -7.67 10.91
C ARG A 224 8.89 -6.52 11.75
N ARG A 225 8.78 -6.65 13.07
CA ARG A 225 8.23 -5.57 13.91
C ARG A 225 9.26 -4.47 14.09
N VAL A 226 8.89 -3.26 13.69
CA VAL A 226 9.69 -2.05 13.80
C VAL A 226 9.00 -1.11 14.79
N THR A 227 9.75 -0.68 15.79
CA THR A 227 9.38 0.44 16.66
C THR A 227 10.23 1.63 16.26
N VAL A 228 9.59 2.75 15.95
CA VAL A 228 10.23 4.05 15.73
C VAL A 228 9.99 4.86 17.00
N PRO A 229 11.00 5.08 17.86
CA PRO A 229 10.80 5.77 19.14
C PRO A 229 10.36 7.23 18.97
N ASP A 230 10.86 7.87 17.92
CA ASP A 230 10.62 9.25 17.55
C ASP A 230 10.43 9.33 16.04
N PHE A 231 9.20 9.59 15.61
CA PHE A 231 8.86 9.65 14.19
C PHE A 231 9.48 10.84 13.48
N ASP A 232 9.60 12.00 14.16
CA ASP A 232 10.18 13.20 13.56
C ASP A 232 11.66 12.98 13.25
N ARG A 233 12.39 12.33 14.17
CA ARG A 233 13.77 11.91 13.92
C ARG A 233 13.90 10.98 12.71
N LEU A 234 12.91 10.11 12.45
CA LEU A 234 12.93 9.25 11.26
C LEU A 234 12.72 10.06 9.96
N LEU A 235 11.95 11.16 10.02
CA LEU A 235 11.78 12.08 8.89
C LEU A 235 13.06 12.86 8.59
N ASP A 236 13.76 13.32 9.62
CA ASP A 236 15.08 13.94 9.46
C ASP A 236 16.05 12.99 8.75
N GLU A 237 16.06 11.71 9.15
CA GLU A 237 16.89 10.66 8.54
C GLU A 237 16.44 10.31 7.11
N ALA A 238 15.19 10.62 6.75
CA ALA A 238 14.70 10.51 5.38
C ALA A 238 15.18 11.68 4.50
N GLY A 239 15.78 12.74 5.06
CA GLY A 239 16.09 13.96 4.32
C GLY A 239 14.84 14.73 3.92
N ASP A 240 13.75 14.57 4.67
CA ASP A 240 12.56 15.42 4.55
C ASP A 240 12.87 16.72 5.31
N ASP A 241 13.58 17.64 4.67
CA ASP A 241 13.79 18.98 5.21
C ASP A 241 12.41 19.59 5.52
N SER A 242 12.22 20.05 6.75
CA SER A 242 10.96 20.56 7.33
C SER A 242 10.29 21.74 6.58
N ASP A 243 10.78 22.13 5.40
CA ASP A 243 10.23 23.17 4.52
C ASP A 243 9.47 22.60 3.29
N GLY A 244 9.57 21.30 3.00
CA GLY A 244 8.91 20.66 1.86
C GLY A 244 7.57 20.06 2.24
N GLY A 245 6.51 20.87 2.30
CA GLY A 245 5.16 20.47 2.71
C GLY A 245 4.72 19.11 2.15
N LEU A 246 4.50 18.16 3.05
CA LEU A 246 3.78 16.92 2.76
C LEU A 246 2.31 17.29 2.45
N PRO A 247 1.75 16.94 1.29
CA PRO A 247 0.31 16.80 1.19
C PRO A 247 -0.11 15.57 2.04
N VAL A 248 -1.09 15.82 2.89
CA VAL A 248 -1.78 14.85 3.75
C VAL A 248 -2.46 13.71 2.99
#